data_AF-A0AAI9YIQ3-F1
#
_entry.id   AF-A0AAI9YIQ3-F1
#
_cell.length_a   1.000
_cell.length_b   1.000
_cell.length_c   1.000
_cell.angle_alpha   90.00
_cell.angle_beta   90.00
_cell.angle_gamma   90.00
#
_symmetry.space_group_name_H-M   'P 1'
#
loop_
_entity.id
_entity.type
_entity.pdbx_description
1 polymer ?
#
loop_
_entity_poly.entity_id
_entity_poly.type
_entity_poly.pdbx_seq_one_letter_code
_entity_poly.pdbx_strand_id
1 'polypeptide(L)'
;MAKSDIIPRTFCVQNCFPTSLSPIQAWPSSEFHIPGVGDLDQSFQLLAQLFTLLDNNIIMAGDRRGAYMDAKSVDHLQYALSAMDNIAAVAPRLQETQRVNVLMTGNWIQILWWQYALRHIQMSSRGESDAAFSILEPALVAQKAMRLFASVSRDSITTHGFGMELKVFRITDALVDLLACNRYLLDSTRVKGGSMMVGPRDVLYALQNTLHLIGGPESPLFKRLLRMMAEVALPVPDVPEISYQYHKIDAGNDGEHIKDYK
;
A
#
# COMPACT_ATOMS: atom_id res chain seq x y z
N MET A 1 -13.22 23.75 -0.77
CA MET A 1 -14.05 22.54 -0.67
C MET A 1 -13.24 21.25 -0.93
N ALA A 2 -12.43 21.14 -1.98
CA ALA A 2 -11.68 19.89 -2.29
C ALA A 2 -10.63 19.41 -1.25
N LYS A 3 -10.10 20.27 -0.38
CA LYS A 3 -9.12 19.85 0.66
C LYS A 3 -9.77 19.07 1.83
N SER A 4 -11.08 19.23 2.09
CA SER A 4 -11.73 18.52 3.21
C SER A 4 -12.04 17.06 2.91
N ASP A 5 -12.06 16.65 1.64
CA ASP A 5 -12.67 15.38 1.24
C ASP A 5 -11.64 14.25 1.02
N ILE A 6 -10.35 14.58 0.92
CA ILE A 6 -9.27 13.61 0.66
C ILE A 6 -8.95 12.77 1.91
N ILE A 7 -8.94 13.41 3.08
CA ILE A 7 -8.61 12.75 4.36
C ILE A 7 -9.72 11.77 4.78
N PRO A 8 -11.02 12.14 4.79
CA PRO A 8 -12.11 11.22 5.12
C PRO A 8 -12.22 10.07 4.12
N ARG A 9 -11.98 10.32 2.83
CA ARG A 9 -12.07 9.29 1.80
C ARG A 9 -10.96 8.25 1.93
N THR A 10 -9.74 8.72 2.20
CA THR A 10 -8.62 7.84 2.54
C THR A 10 -9.03 6.95 3.72
N PHE A 11 -9.53 7.52 4.82
CA PHE A 11 -10.00 6.75 5.96
C PHE A 11 -11.12 5.73 5.64
N CYS A 12 -12.14 6.10 4.85
CA CYS A 12 -13.24 5.21 4.50
C CYS A 12 -12.79 4.01 3.65
N VAL A 13 -11.98 4.26 2.61
CA VAL A 13 -11.42 3.21 1.75
C VAL A 13 -10.59 2.21 2.56
N GLN A 14 -9.85 2.72 3.53
CA GLN A 14 -8.95 1.91 4.36
C GLN A 14 -9.67 0.97 5.32
N ASN A 15 -10.84 1.38 5.81
CA ASN A 15 -11.60 0.62 6.80
C ASN A 15 -12.84 -0.06 6.21
N CYS A 16 -12.98 -0.07 4.88
CA CYS A 16 -14.17 -0.56 4.18
C CYS A 16 -15.47 0.09 4.69
N PHE A 17 -15.40 1.35 5.15
CA PHE A 17 -16.60 2.08 5.56
C PHE A 17 -17.29 2.68 4.35
N PRO A 18 -18.64 2.76 4.37
CA PRO A 18 -19.34 3.47 3.33
C PRO A 18 -18.88 4.92 3.27
N THR A 19 -18.43 5.37 2.09
CA THR A 19 -18.04 6.76 1.88
C THR A 19 -19.27 7.63 2.04
N SER A 20 -19.31 8.45 3.10
CA SER A 20 -20.39 9.40 3.32
C SER A 20 -20.39 10.56 2.30
N LEU A 21 -19.28 10.71 1.56
CA LEU A 21 -19.09 11.71 0.52
C LEU A 21 -19.20 11.09 -0.87
N SER A 22 -19.95 11.73 -1.76
CA SER A 22 -20.06 11.34 -3.17
C SER A 22 -18.70 11.42 -3.88
N PRO A 23 -18.41 10.54 -4.86
CA PRO A 23 -17.20 10.63 -5.68
C PRO A 23 -17.04 12.02 -6.29
N ILE A 24 -15.80 12.52 -6.35
CA ILE A 24 -15.49 13.77 -7.05
C ILE A 24 -15.73 13.52 -8.55
N GLN A 25 -16.86 13.98 -9.08
CA GLN A 25 -17.28 13.69 -10.46
C GLN A 25 -16.65 14.61 -11.50
N ALA A 26 -16.22 15.82 -11.11
CA ALA A 26 -15.59 16.77 -12.01
C ALA A 26 -14.57 17.63 -11.27
N TRP A 27 -13.41 17.83 -11.89
CA TRP A 27 -12.36 18.72 -11.41
C TRP A 27 -12.60 20.16 -11.92
N PRO A 28 -12.51 21.20 -11.08
CA PRO A 28 -12.47 22.56 -11.57
C PRO A 28 -11.16 22.78 -12.35
N SER A 29 -11.25 23.36 -13.56
CA SER A 29 -10.14 23.58 -14.51
C SER A 29 -8.89 24.22 -13.88
N SER A 30 -7.71 23.98 -14.47
CA SER A 30 -6.40 24.40 -13.93
C SER A 30 -6.21 25.92 -13.76
N GLU A 31 -7.18 26.72 -14.19
CA GLU A 31 -7.22 28.19 -14.08
C GLU A 31 -7.88 28.66 -12.76
N PHE A 32 -8.10 27.76 -11.80
CA PHE A 32 -8.71 28.11 -10.52
C PHE A 32 -7.73 28.91 -9.64
N HIS A 33 -7.70 30.22 -9.84
CA HIS A 33 -6.98 31.16 -8.98
C HIS A 33 -7.79 31.41 -7.71
N ILE A 34 -7.26 30.99 -6.56
CA ILE A 34 -7.90 31.27 -5.26
C ILE A 34 -7.38 32.63 -4.78
N PRO A 35 -8.25 33.66 -4.65
CA PRO A 35 -7.81 34.98 -4.18
C PRO A 35 -7.11 34.87 -2.82
N GLY A 36 -5.87 35.38 -2.74
CA GLY A 36 -5.04 35.35 -1.53
C GLY A 36 -4.19 34.08 -1.32
N VAL A 37 -4.38 33.03 -2.14
CA VAL A 37 -3.60 31.78 -2.07
C VAL A 37 -2.80 31.52 -3.34
N GLY A 38 -3.24 32.05 -4.49
CA GLY A 38 -2.58 31.88 -5.79
C GLY A 38 -3.07 30.64 -6.52
N ASP A 39 -2.24 30.14 -7.45
CA ASP A 39 -2.53 28.94 -8.23
C ASP A 39 -2.52 27.67 -7.37
N LEU A 40 -3.31 26.69 -7.76
CA LEU A 40 -3.35 25.39 -7.11
C LEU A 40 -2.03 24.64 -7.29
N ASP A 41 -1.42 24.20 -6.19
CA ASP A 41 -0.22 23.37 -6.18
C ASP A 41 -0.38 22.13 -7.08
N GLN A 42 0.60 21.89 -7.96
CA GLN A 42 0.55 20.83 -8.96
C GLN A 42 0.43 19.43 -8.33
N SER A 43 1.07 19.20 -7.17
CA SER A 43 0.97 17.91 -6.50
C SER A 43 -0.42 17.64 -5.97
N PHE A 44 -1.11 18.68 -5.48
CA PHE A 44 -2.50 18.58 -5.06
C PHE A 44 -3.43 18.28 -6.25
N GLN A 45 -3.22 18.91 -7.40
CA GLN A 45 -4.00 18.63 -8.61
C GLN A 45 -3.86 17.15 -9.03
N LEU A 46 -2.63 16.64 -9.05
CA LEU A 46 -2.35 15.24 -9.40
C LEU A 46 -2.95 14.26 -8.38
N LEU A 47 -2.84 14.56 -7.08
CA LEU A 47 -3.47 13.75 -6.04
C LEU A 47 -4.98 13.69 -6.23
N ALA A 48 -5.61 14.82 -6.50
CA ALA A 48 -7.04 14.82 -6.65
C ALA A 48 -7.50 14.09 -7.92
N GLN A 49 -6.77 14.22 -9.03
CA GLN A 49 -6.98 13.40 -10.23
C GLN A 49 -6.83 11.90 -9.92
N LEU A 50 -5.86 11.50 -9.10
CA LEU A 50 -5.76 10.11 -8.65
C LEU A 50 -7.02 9.68 -7.88
N PHE A 51 -7.49 10.51 -6.96
CA PHE A 51 -8.68 10.18 -6.19
C PHE A 51 -9.96 10.14 -7.03
N THR A 52 -10.07 10.86 -8.16
CA THR A 52 -11.22 10.71 -9.06
C THR A 52 -11.30 9.31 -9.69
N LEU A 53 -10.18 8.57 -9.76
CA LEU A 53 -10.14 7.19 -10.26
C LEU A 53 -10.72 6.17 -9.28
N LEU A 54 -10.99 6.56 -8.04
CA LEU A 54 -11.70 5.70 -7.11
C LEU A 54 -13.19 5.87 -7.38
N ASP A 55 -13.89 4.82 -7.79
CA ASP A 55 -15.35 4.78 -7.84
C ASP A 55 -15.89 3.99 -6.63
N ASN A 56 -17.15 4.23 -6.25
CA ASN A 56 -17.86 3.52 -5.18
C ASN A 56 -17.77 1.99 -5.36
N ASN A 57 -17.73 1.50 -6.60
CA ASN A 57 -17.60 0.07 -6.89
C ASN A 57 -16.27 -0.53 -6.39
N ILE A 58 -15.17 0.23 -6.46
CA ILE A 58 -13.84 -0.19 -6.01
C ILE A 58 -13.76 -0.11 -4.48
N ILE A 59 -14.34 0.95 -3.92
CA ILE A 59 -14.34 1.21 -2.47
C ILE A 59 -15.20 0.19 -1.72
N MET A 60 -16.34 -0.21 -2.31
CA MET A 60 -17.31 -1.16 -1.75
C MET A 60 -17.11 -2.60 -2.25
N ALA A 61 -16.06 -2.86 -3.05
CA ALA A 61 -15.78 -4.18 -3.64
C ALA A 61 -15.58 -5.30 -2.60
N GLY A 62 -15.41 -4.94 -1.32
CA GLY A 62 -15.37 -5.86 -0.19
C GLY A 62 -16.58 -6.78 -0.09
N ASP A 63 -17.78 -6.30 -0.47
CA ASP A 63 -19.05 -6.97 -0.14
C ASP A 63 -19.73 -7.72 -1.30
N ARG A 64 -19.36 -7.45 -2.56
CA ARG A 64 -20.07 -7.99 -3.73
C ARG A 64 -19.22 -8.98 -4.52
N ARG A 65 -19.12 -10.22 -4.02
CA ARG A 65 -18.61 -11.34 -4.82
C ARG A 65 -19.61 -11.70 -5.92
N GLY A 66 -19.14 -11.79 -7.17
CA GLY A 66 -19.86 -12.48 -8.25
C GLY A 66 -20.61 -11.62 -9.28
N ALA A 67 -20.57 -10.29 -9.20
CA ALA A 67 -21.05 -9.47 -10.32
C ALA A 67 -19.97 -9.40 -11.41
N TYR A 68 -20.31 -9.68 -12.67
CA TYR A 68 -19.39 -9.45 -13.79
C TYR A 68 -19.10 -7.94 -13.92
N MET A 69 -17.89 -7.54 -14.29
CA MET A 69 -17.61 -6.13 -14.61
C MET A 69 -18.48 -5.72 -15.80
N ASP A 70 -19.22 -4.61 -15.66
CA ASP A 70 -19.97 -4.04 -16.78
C ASP A 70 -19.02 -3.26 -17.72
N ALA A 71 -19.50 -2.94 -18.92
CA ALA A 71 -18.70 -2.20 -19.92
C ALA A 71 -18.16 -0.87 -19.37
N LYS A 72 -18.95 -0.16 -18.56
CA LYS A 72 -18.55 1.11 -17.93
C LYS A 72 -17.36 0.94 -16.99
N SER A 73 -17.31 -0.17 -16.25
CA SER A 73 -16.22 -0.49 -15.33
C SER A 73 -14.93 -0.79 -16.08
N VAL A 74 -15.02 -1.43 -17.25
CA VAL A 74 -13.86 -1.69 -18.13
C VAL A 74 -13.30 -0.39 -18.71
N ASP A 75 -14.18 0.48 -19.23
CA ASP A 75 -13.78 1.80 -19.74
C ASP A 75 -13.10 2.65 -18.65
N HIS A 76 -13.66 2.61 -17.43
CA HIS A 76 -13.09 3.32 -16.29
C HIS A 76 -11.70 2.77 -15.90
N LEU A 77 -11.52 1.45 -15.94
CA LEU A 77 -10.24 0.81 -15.68
C LEU A 77 -9.18 1.25 -16.70
N GLN A 78 -9.51 1.24 -17.99
CA GLN A 78 -8.59 1.67 -19.04
C GLN A 78 -8.23 3.17 -18.89
N TYR A 79 -9.23 4.00 -18.56
CA TYR A 79 -9.00 5.40 -18.24
C TYR A 79 -8.06 5.57 -17.04
N ALA A 80 -8.27 4.81 -15.97
CA ALA A 80 -7.45 4.86 -14.76
C ALA A 80 -5.98 4.50 -15.04
N LEU A 81 -5.73 3.42 -15.79
CA LEU A 81 -4.37 3.05 -16.21
C LEU A 81 -3.69 4.17 -16.98
N SER A 82 -4.40 4.74 -17.95
CA SER A 82 -3.89 5.82 -18.81
C SER A 82 -3.61 7.10 -18.01
N ALA A 83 -4.50 7.44 -17.07
CA ALA A 83 -4.33 8.59 -16.17
C ALA A 83 -3.10 8.41 -15.26
N MET A 84 -2.88 7.21 -14.75
CA MET A 84 -1.73 6.90 -13.89
C MET A 84 -0.39 7.02 -14.64
N ASP A 85 -0.32 6.57 -15.89
CA ASP A 85 0.87 6.74 -16.73
C ASP A 85 1.16 8.22 -17.02
N ASN A 86 0.12 9.01 -17.32
CA ASN A 86 0.26 10.46 -17.48
C ASN A 86 0.77 11.14 -16.20
N ILE A 87 0.23 10.77 -15.04
CA ILE A 87 0.68 11.30 -13.74
C ILE A 87 2.14 10.92 -13.48
N ALA A 88 2.54 9.68 -13.78
CA ALA A 88 3.91 9.22 -13.62
C ALA A 88 4.90 10.01 -14.51
N ALA A 89 4.48 10.45 -15.70
CA ALA A 89 5.29 11.30 -16.57
C ALA A 89 5.45 12.74 -16.04
N VAL A 90 4.46 13.26 -15.29
CA VAL A 90 4.52 14.61 -14.70
C VAL A 90 5.27 14.63 -13.37
N ALA A 91 5.15 13.58 -12.56
CA ALA A 91 5.64 13.51 -11.19
C ALA A 91 7.13 13.86 -10.98
N PRO A 92 8.07 13.58 -11.91
CA PRO A 92 9.48 13.98 -11.77
C PRO A 92 9.70 15.49 -11.65
N ARG A 93 8.73 16.32 -12.04
CA ARG A 93 8.79 17.79 -11.93
C ARG A 93 8.42 18.32 -10.54
N LEU A 94 7.87 17.47 -9.68
CA LEU A 94 7.45 17.83 -8.34
C LEU A 94 8.62 17.80 -7.37
N GLN A 95 8.49 18.54 -6.26
CA GLN A 95 9.41 18.40 -5.13
C GLN A 95 9.39 16.96 -4.59
N GLU A 96 10.51 16.50 -4.02
CA GLU A 96 10.69 15.10 -3.65
C GLU A 96 9.57 14.56 -2.75
N THR A 97 9.22 15.26 -1.67
CA THR A 97 8.17 14.84 -0.73
C THR A 97 6.79 14.77 -1.38
N GLN A 98 6.49 15.68 -2.31
CA GLN A 98 5.26 15.71 -3.07
C GLN A 98 5.22 14.58 -4.10
N ARG A 99 6.33 14.37 -4.83
CA ARG A 99 6.53 13.29 -5.80
C ARG A 99 6.30 11.93 -5.15
N VAL A 100 6.89 11.70 -3.97
CA VAL A 100 6.71 10.46 -3.21
C VAL A 100 5.24 10.24 -2.89
N ASN A 101 4.53 11.26 -2.39
CA ASN A 101 3.11 11.14 -2.07
C ASN A 101 2.24 10.80 -3.29
N VAL A 102 2.46 11.52 -4.41
CA VAL A 102 1.70 11.33 -5.65
C VAL A 102 1.93 9.93 -6.20
N LEU A 103 3.19 9.53 -6.39
CA LEU A 103 3.52 8.23 -6.99
C LEU A 103 3.10 7.06 -6.10
N MET A 104 3.26 7.16 -4.78
CA MET A 104 2.79 6.12 -3.86
C MET A 104 1.27 6.03 -3.79
N THR A 105 0.56 7.16 -3.88
CA THR A 105 -0.90 7.16 -4.00
C THR A 105 -1.34 6.50 -5.29
N GLY A 106 -0.67 6.78 -6.41
CA GLY A 106 -0.90 6.10 -7.69
C GLY A 106 -0.69 4.59 -7.58
N ASN A 107 0.48 4.14 -7.10
CA ASN A 107 0.78 2.72 -6.91
C ASN A 107 -0.28 2.01 -6.05
N TRP A 108 -0.71 2.64 -4.96
CA TRP A 108 -1.77 2.10 -4.11
C TRP A 108 -3.11 1.96 -4.84
N ILE A 109 -3.52 2.97 -5.61
CA ILE A 109 -4.73 2.92 -6.43
C ILE A 109 -4.62 1.83 -7.50
N GLN A 110 -3.43 1.60 -8.08
CA GLN A 110 -3.20 0.48 -9.00
C GLN A 110 -3.53 -0.86 -8.33
N ILE A 111 -3.09 -1.06 -7.09
CA ILE A 111 -3.37 -2.29 -6.34
C ILE A 111 -4.87 -2.45 -6.07
N LEU A 112 -5.57 -1.36 -5.76
CA LEU A 112 -7.03 -1.41 -5.57
C LEU A 112 -7.76 -1.83 -6.86
N TRP A 113 -7.37 -1.25 -7.99
CA TRP A 113 -7.90 -1.64 -9.30
C TRP A 113 -7.56 -3.08 -9.66
N TRP A 114 -6.33 -3.54 -9.39
CA TRP A 114 -5.95 -4.92 -9.60
C TRP A 114 -6.77 -5.89 -8.73
N GLN A 115 -6.98 -5.57 -7.45
CA GLN A 115 -7.81 -6.37 -6.54
C GLN A 115 -9.28 -6.42 -7.00
N TYR A 116 -9.78 -5.30 -7.54
CA TYR A 116 -11.10 -5.23 -8.15
C TYR A 116 -11.16 -6.13 -9.40
N ALA A 117 -10.27 -5.94 -10.36
CA ALA A 117 -10.23 -6.72 -11.59
C ALA A 117 -10.09 -8.24 -11.32
N LEU A 118 -9.26 -8.65 -10.36
CA LEU A 118 -9.09 -10.05 -9.95
C LEU A 118 -10.42 -10.72 -9.53
N ARG A 119 -11.38 -9.96 -9.00
CA ARG A 119 -12.68 -10.46 -8.54
C ARG A 119 -13.74 -10.49 -9.66
N HIS A 120 -13.51 -9.78 -10.76
CA HIS A 120 -14.55 -9.47 -11.74
C HIS A 120 -14.18 -9.84 -13.19
N ILE A 121 -12.90 -10.11 -13.48
CA ILE A 121 -12.38 -10.45 -14.82
C ILE A 121 -11.43 -11.66 -14.70
N GLN A 122 -11.35 -12.48 -15.74
CA GLN A 122 -10.30 -13.48 -15.87
C GLN A 122 -8.96 -12.80 -16.16
N MET A 123 -8.04 -12.85 -15.20
CA MET A 123 -6.68 -12.31 -15.35
C MET A 123 -5.81 -13.29 -16.14
N SER A 124 -5.03 -12.81 -17.12
CA SER A 124 -4.06 -13.66 -17.82
C SER A 124 -2.70 -13.67 -17.11
N SER A 125 -2.09 -14.85 -17.04
CA SER A 125 -0.75 -15.05 -16.48
C SER A 125 0.37 -14.86 -17.52
N ARG A 126 0.03 -15.01 -18.80
CA ARG A 126 0.81 -14.52 -19.94
C ARG A 126 0.31 -13.12 -20.26
N GLY A 127 1.18 -12.18 -20.60
CA GLY A 127 0.79 -10.85 -21.04
C GLY A 127 0.07 -10.85 -22.40
N GLU A 128 -1.03 -11.58 -22.51
CA GLU A 128 -1.95 -11.54 -23.63
C GLU A 128 -2.59 -10.15 -23.66
N SER A 129 -2.66 -9.57 -24.86
CA SER A 129 -3.07 -8.17 -25.10
C SER A 129 -4.50 -7.84 -24.65
N ASP A 130 -5.32 -8.84 -24.35
CA ASP A 130 -6.73 -8.69 -23.95
C ASP A 130 -6.96 -8.68 -22.44
N ALA A 131 -5.95 -8.96 -21.60
CA ALA A 131 -6.11 -8.92 -20.15
C ALA A 131 -5.90 -7.48 -19.64
N ALA A 132 -6.93 -6.89 -19.04
CA ALA A 132 -6.91 -5.55 -18.46
C ALA A 132 -5.82 -5.35 -17.38
N PHE A 133 -5.42 -6.43 -16.70
CA PHE A 133 -4.30 -6.46 -15.77
C PHE A 133 -3.55 -7.78 -15.85
N SER A 134 -2.23 -7.73 -15.69
CA SER A 134 -1.44 -8.94 -15.47
C SER A 134 -1.65 -9.49 -14.05
N ILE A 135 -1.63 -10.81 -13.89
CA ILE A 135 -1.57 -11.42 -12.56
C ILE A 135 -0.30 -10.99 -11.79
N LEU A 136 0.76 -10.57 -12.50
CA LEU A 136 2.04 -10.15 -11.94
C LEU A 136 2.09 -8.68 -11.50
N GLU A 137 0.99 -7.94 -11.64
CA GLU A 137 0.95 -6.51 -11.32
C GLU A 137 1.40 -6.15 -9.90
N PRO A 138 1.05 -6.90 -8.83
CA PRO A 138 1.57 -6.62 -7.51
C PRO A 138 3.11 -6.60 -7.46
N ALA A 139 3.79 -7.48 -8.19
CA ALA A 139 5.24 -7.49 -8.26
C ALA A 139 5.80 -6.27 -9.01
N LEU A 140 5.16 -5.87 -10.11
CA LEU A 140 5.55 -4.68 -10.89
C LEU A 140 5.38 -3.40 -10.06
N VAL A 141 4.23 -3.24 -9.41
CA VAL A 141 3.92 -2.08 -8.55
C VAL A 141 4.85 -2.04 -7.35
N ALA A 142 5.11 -3.18 -6.70
CA ALA A 142 6.05 -3.26 -5.59
C ALA A 142 7.48 -2.88 -6.01
N GLN A 143 7.92 -3.31 -7.21
CA GLN A 143 9.21 -2.91 -7.77
C GLN A 143 9.27 -1.40 -8.06
N LYS A 144 8.19 -0.80 -8.60
CA LYS A 144 8.08 0.66 -8.78
C LYS A 144 8.21 1.40 -7.44
N ALA A 145 7.50 0.95 -6.41
CA ALA A 145 7.57 1.53 -5.06
C ALA A 145 8.98 1.43 -4.45
N MET A 146 9.61 0.25 -4.52
CA MET A 146 10.98 0.06 -4.05
C MET A 146 11.98 0.98 -4.77
N ARG A 147 11.91 1.06 -6.11
CA ARG A 147 12.79 1.96 -6.89
C ARG A 147 12.58 3.42 -6.53
N LEU A 148 11.33 3.83 -6.32
CA LEU A 148 11.02 5.17 -5.84
C LEU A 148 11.71 5.44 -4.49
N PHE A 149 11.55 4.55 -3.51
CA PHE A 149 12.15 4.72 -2.18
C PHE A 149 13.68 4.68 -2.19
N ALA A 150 14.28 3.89 -3.08
CA ALA A 150 15.73 3.91 -3.27
C ALA A 150 16.26 5.22 -3.87
N SER A 151 15.40 6.05 -4.46
CA SER A 151 15.76 7.30 -5.15
C SER A 151 15.49 8.59 -4.37
N VAL A 152 15.07 8.49 -3.10
CA VAL A 152 14.60 9.64 -2.30
C VAL A 152 15.16 9.64 -0.88
N SER A 153 15.12 10.79 -0.22
CA SER A 153 15.50 10.91 1.19
C SER A 153 14.54 10.19 2.14
N ARG A 154 15.05 9.79 3.31
CA ARG A 154 14.24 9.22 4.39
C ARG A 154 13.14 10.17 4.87
N ASP A 155 13.41 11.47 4.89
CA ASP A 155 12.45 12.48 5.32
C ASP A 155 11.25 12.52 4.36
N SER A 156 11.48 12.48 3.04
CA SER A 156 10.41 12.42 2.05
C SER A 156 9.56 11.15 2.14
N ILE A 157 10.13 10.03 2.60
CA ILE A 157 9.39 8.78 2.84
C ILE A 157 8.50 8.90 4.08
N THR A 158 9.04 9.47 5.16
CA THR A 158 8.41 9.45 6.49
C THR A 158 7.46 10.63 6.74
N THR A 159 7.57 11.72 5.97
CA THR A 159 6.77 12.97 6.17
C THR A 159 5.26 12.72 6.22
N HIS A 160 4.74 11.76 5.45
CA HIS A 160 3.30 11.48 5.36
C HIS A 160 2.81 10.45 6.40
N GLY A 161 3.71 9.96 7.26
CA GLY A 161 3.42 9.09 8.40
C GLY A 161 2.56 7.88 8.05
N PHE A 162 1.56 7.63 8.90
CA PHE A 162 0.65 6.47 8.79
C PHE A 162 -0.03 6.34 7.42
N GLY A 163 -0.35 7.46 6.77
CA GLY A 163 -0.95 7.46 5.44
C GLY A 163 -0.02 6.89 4.36
N MET A 164 1.29 7.03 4.52
CA MET A 164 2.29 6.38 3.67
C MET A 164 2.46 4.91 4.06
N GLU A 165 2.59 4.66 5.36
CA GLU A 165 2.76 3.33 5.91
C GLU A 165 1.70 2.35 5.38
N LEU A 166 0.43 2.76 5.41
CA LEU A 166 -0.65 1.92 4.92
C LEU A 166 -0.57 1.66 3.41
N LYS A 167 -0.17 2.65 2.61
CA LYS A 167 0.00 2.44 1.16
C LYS A 167 1.09 1.40 0.89
N VAL A 168 2.22 1.51 1.59
CA VAL A 168 3.29 0.51 1.52
C VAL A 168 2.79 -0.85 1.97
N PHE A 169 2.05 -0.91 3.09
CA PHE A 169 1.48 -2.15 3.60
C PHE A 169 0.57 -2.82 2.57
N ARG A 170 -0.37 -2.09 1.95
CA ARG A 170 -1.29 -2.64 0.95
C ARG A 170 -0.59 -3.15 -0.31
N ILE A 171 0.47 -2.48 -0.75
CA ILE A 171 1.29 -2.96 -1.87
C ILE A 171 2.04 -4.23 -1.49
N THR A 172 2.60 -4.27 -0.27
CA THR A 172 3.40 -5.40 0.22
C THR A 172 2.54 -6.64 0.51
N ASP A 173 1.35 -6.44 1.08
CA ASP A 173 0.31 -7.45 1.31
C ASP A 173 -0.09 -8.15 0.00
N ALA A 174 -0.40 -7.37 -1.04
CA ALA A 174 -0.70 -7.91 -2.37
C ALA A 174 0.48 -8.68 -3.00
N LEU A 175 1.72 -8.27 -2.72
CA LEU A 175 2.91 -9.01 -3.14
C LEU A 175 3.06 -10.35 -2.38
N VAL A 176 2.79 -10.37 -1.08
CA VAL A 176 2.79 -11.60 -0.27
C VAL A 176 1.75 -12.59 -0.83
N ASP A 177 0.53 -12.13 -1.09
CA ASP A 177 -0.53 -12.94 -1.70
C ASP A 177 -0.11 -13.53 -3.05
N LEU A 178 0.52 -12.72 -3.91
CA LEU A 178 1.03 -13.18 -5.20
C LEU A 178 2.10 -14.26 -5.04
N LEU A 179 3.04 -14.07 -4.11
CA LEU A 179 4.14 -15.02 -3.86
C LEU A 179 3.67 -16.32 -3.18
N ALA A 180 2.61 -16.24 -2.37
CA ALA A 180 1.96 -17.41 -1.80
C ALA A 180 1.29 -18.25 -2.89
N CYS A 181 0.57 -17.61 -3.82
CA CYS A 181 -0.12 -18.27 -4.92
C CYS A 181 0.79 -18.71 -6.07
N ASN A 182 1.95 -18.07 -6.26
CA ASN A 182 2.86 -18.33 -7.37
C ASN A 182 4.30 -18.56 -6.87
N ARG A 183 4.51 -19.74 -6.27
CA ARG A 183 5.80 -20.13 -5.67
C ARG A 183 6.95 -20.18 -6.67
N TYR A 184 6.69 -20.31 -7.98
CA TYR A 184 7.72 -20.25 -9.02
C TYR A 184 8.41 -18.88 -9.10
N LEU A 185 7.70 -17.79 -8.76
CA LEU A 185 8.29 -16.44 -8.70
C LEU A 185 9.33 -16.31 -7.59
N LEU A 186 9.27 -17.16 -6.56
CA LEU A 186 10.27 -17.21 -5.50
C LEU A 186 11.60 -17.81 -5.97
N ASP A 187 11.58 -18.63 -7.02
CA ASP A 187 12.75 -19.37 -7.51
C ASP A 187 13.35 -18.74 -8.80
N SER A 188 12.61 -17.83 -9.43
CA SER A 188 13.02 -17.13 -10.66
C SER A 188 14.24 -16.19 -10.49
N THR A 189 14.74 -16.02 -9.26
CA THR A 189 15.96 -15.25 -8.94
C THR A 189 17.26 -15.99 -9.30
N ARG A 190 17.20 -17.23 -9.81
CA ARG A 190 18.38 -17.96 -10.30
C ARG A 190 18.46 -17.97 -11.81
N VAL A 191 18.67 -16.81 -12.43
CA VAL A 191 19.12 -16.78 -13.84
C VAL A 191 20.58 -17.25 -13.89
N LYS A 192 20.82 -18.36 -14.58
CA LYS A 192 22.16 -18.81 -14.99
C LYS A 192 22.81 -17.73 -15.86
N GLY A 193 23.55 -16.81 -15.26
CA GLY A 193 24.33 -15.82 -16.01
C GLY A 193 24.46 -14.46 -15.33
N GLY A 194 25.31 -14.37 -14.30
CA GLY A 194 26.13 -13.20 -13.95
C GLY A 194 25.50 -11.85 -13.57
N SER A 195 24.23 -11.57 -13.87
CA SER A 195 23.56 -10.32 -13.53
C SER A 195 22.59 -10.55 -12.37
N MET A 196 22.87 -9.95 -11.21
CA MET A 196 22.02 -10.02 -10.02
C MET A 196 20.78 -9.16 -10.24
N MET A 197 19.75 -9.72 -10.89
CA MET A 197 18.46 -9.04 -11.04
C MET A 197 17.71 -9.04 -9.70
N VAL A 198 17.26 -7.86 -9.25
CA VAL A 198 16.45 -7.72 -8.03
C VAL A 198 15.14 -8.49 -8.19
N GLY A 199 14.97 -9.53 -7.38
CA GLY A 199 13.82 -10.42 -7.44
C GLY A 199 12.63 -9.95 -6.60
N PRO A 200 11.46 -10.61 -6.74
CA PRO A 200 10.29 -10.33 -5.91
C PRO A 200 10.55 -10.48 -4.39
N ARG A 201 11.48 -11.36 -4.00
CA ARG A 201 11.93 -11.51 -2.60
C ARG A 201 12.68 -10.28 -2.10
N ASP A 202 13.63 -9.78 -2.88
CA ASP A 202 14.42 -8.60 -2.53
C ASP A 202 13.51 -7.37 -2.41
N VAL A 203 12.53 -7.26 -3.32
CA VAL A 203 11.49 -6.23 -3.27
C VAL A 203 10.66 -6.35 -1.99
N LEU A 204 10.22 -7.56 -1.62
CA LEU A 204 9.45 -7.79 -0.39
C LEU A 204 10.23 -7.33 0.86
N TYR A 205 11.51 -7.70 0.97
CA TYR A 205 12.35 -7.26 2.09
C TYR A 205 12.57 -5.75 2.12
N ALA A 206 12.80 -5.13 0.96
CA ALA A 206 12.97 -3.68 0.89
C ALA A 206 11.71 -2.92 1.35
N LEU A 207 10.52 -3.40 0.96
CA LEU A 207 9.26 -2.80 1.40
C LEU A 207 8.94 -3.09 2.86
N GLN A 208 9.29 -4.28 3.37
CA GLN A 208 9.22 -4.62 4.80
C GLN A 208 10.09 -3.66 5.63
N ASN A 209 11.33 -3.39 5.20
CA ASN A 209 12.20 -2.42 5.86
C ASN A 209 11.67 -0.99 5.76
N THR A 210 11.00 -0.65 4.65
CA THR A 210 10.35 0.66 4.50
C THR A 210 9.17 0.82 5.46
N LEU A 211 8.38 -0.24 5.70
CA LEU A 211 7.33 -0.23 6.72
C LEU A 211 7.89 -0.04 8.11
N HIS A 212 8.98 -0.75 8.43
CA HIS A 212 9.69 -0.56 9.69
C HIS A 212 10.20 0.87 9.85
N LEU A 213 10.75 1.47 8.79
CA LEU A 213 11.23 2.86 8.80
C LEU A 213 10.10 3.86 9.09
N ILE A 214 8.91 3.66 8.52
CA ILE A 214 7.80 4.62 8.65
C ILE A 214 7.07 4.45 9.99
N GLY A 215 6.68 3.22 10.33
CA GLY A 215 5.82 2.93 11.49
C GLY A 215 6.56 2.45 12.74
N GLY A 216 7.83 2.07 12.61
CA GLY A 216 8.62 1.49 13.70
C GLY A 216 8.27 0.04 14.03
N PRO A 217 8.97 -0.56 15.02
CA PRO A 217 8.75 -1.95 15.44
C PRO A 217 7.35 -2.20 16.04
N GLU A 218 6.77 -1.18 16.66
CA GLU A 218 5.47 -1.29 17.33
C GLU A 218 4.27 -1.10 16.39
N SER A 219 4.52 -0.81 15.10
CA SER A 219 3.45 -0.65 14.14
C SER A 219 2.59 -1.92 14.02
N PRO A 220 1.25 -1.77 14.07
CA PRO A 220 0.35 -2.88 13.82
C PRO A 220 0.41 -3.38 12.37
N LEU A 221 0.69 -2.50 11.40
CA LEU A 221 0.81 -2.86 9.98
C LEU A 221 2.08 -3.65 9.73
N PHE A 222 3.20 -3.23 10.33
CA PHE A 222 4.46 -3.95 10.27
C PHE A 222 4.32 -5.35 10.91
N LYS A 223 3.79 -5.43 12.14
CA LYS A 223 3.56 -6.71 12.83
C LYS A 223 2.62 -7.63 12.05
N ARG A 224 1.57 -7.06 11.43
CA ARG A 224 0.66 -7.82 10.56
C ARG A 224 1.39 -8.38 9.35
N LEU A 225 2.25 -7.60 8.68
CA LEU A 225 3.04 -8.08 7.55
C LEU A 225 3.94 -9.25 7.93
N LEU A 226 4.67 -9.14 9.05
CA LEU A 226 5.54 -10.22 9.53
C LEU A 226 4.77 -11.52 9.75
N ARG A 227 3.56 -11.42 10.33
CA ARG A 227 2.68 -12.58 10.52
C ARG A 227 2.26 -13.19 9.19
N MET A 228 1.82 -12.39 8.22
CA MET A 228 1.40 -12.89 6.90
C MET A 228 2.57 -13.59 6.19
N MET A 229 3.77 -13.01 6.23
CA MET A 229 4.98 -13.63 5.67
C MET A 229 5.28 -14.98 6.34
N ALA A 230 5.17 -15.08 7.67
CA ALA A 230 5.36 -16.33 8.41
C ALA A 230 4.31 -17.39 8.02
N GLU A 231 3.04 -17.01 7.92
CA GLU A 231 1.92 -17.91 7.58
C GLU A 231 2.11 -18.57 6.20
N VAL A 232 2.68 -17.84 5.23
CA VAL A 232 2.94 -18.37 3.88
C VAL A 232 4.35 -18.94 3.70
N ALA A 233 5.06 -19.17 4.81
CA ALA A 233 6.44 -19.66 4.83
C ALA A 233 7.38 -18.86 3.91
N LEU A 234 7.18 -17.54 3.87
CA LEU A 234 8.15 -16.61 3.32
C LEU A 234 9.16 -16.28 4.43
N PRO A 235 10.46 -16.20 4.11
CA PRO A 235 11.46 -15.91 5.11
C PRO A 235 11.18 -14.55 5.75
N VAL A 236 10.98 -14.57 7.07
CA VAL A 236 10.89 -13.38 7.93
C VAL A 236 12.31 -13.14 8.47
N PRO A 237 12.90 -11.94 8.33
CA PRO A 237 14.17 -11.66 8.98
C PRO A 237 14.01 -11.88 10.48
N ASP A 238 14.95 -12.57 11.12
CA ASP A 238 14.92 -12.97 12.54
C ASP A 238 14.36 -11.84 13.42
N VAL A 239 13.08 -11.95 13.75
CA VAL A 239 12.49 -11.19 14.84
C VAL A 239 12.89 -11.97 16.08
N PRO A 240 13.70 -11.40 17.00
CA PRO A 240 13.95 -12.06 18.28
C PRO A 240 12.60 -12.37 18.89
N GLU A 241 12.33 -13.66 19.17
CA GLU A 241 11.14 -14.04 19.93
C GLU A 241 11.15 -13.20 21.20
N ILE A 242 10.17 -12.29 21.34
CA ILE A 242 9.91 -11.66 22.62
C ILE A 242 9.31 -12.76 23.49
N SER A 243 10.20 -13.52 24.13
CA SER A 243 9.89 -14.34 25.28
C SER A 243 9.28 -13.40 26.31
N TYR A 244 7.96 -13.45 26.47
CA TYR A 244 7.33 -12.94 27.68
C TYR A 244 7.81 -13.84 28.81
N GLN A 245 8.94 -13.49 29.43
CA GLN A 245 9.29 -14.03 30.73
C GLN A 245 8.23 -13.53 31.71
N TYR A 246 7.24 -14.37 31.96
CA TYR A 246 6.36 -14.24 33.09
C TYR A 246 7.25 -14.38 34.34
N HIS A 247 7.70 -13.26 34.89
CA HIS A 247 8.28 -13.25 36.23
C HIS A 247 7.17 -13.66 37.19
N LYS A 248 7.18 -14.94 37.55
CA LYS A 248 6.48 -15.43 38.73
C LYS A 248 7.10 -14.66 39.89
N ILE A 249 6.31 -13.75 40.46
CA ILE A 249 6.69 -13.10 41.71
C ILE A 249 6.77 -14.23 42.73
N ASP A 250 7.99 -14.58 43.13
CA ASP A 250 8.24 -15.46 44.25
C ASP A 250 7.59 -14.82 45.48
N ALA A 251 6.54 -15.45 45.98
CA ALA A 251 6.03 -15.18 47.31
C ALA A 251 7.12 -15.64 48.28
N GLY A 252 7.98 -14.68 48.66
CA GLY A 252 8.99 -14.82 49.70
C GLY A 252 8.35 -15.34 50.98
N ASN A 253 8.82 -16.51 51.38
CA ASN A 253 8.59 -17.11 52.67
C ASN A 253 9.47 -16.38 53.69
N ASP A 254 8.96 -15.26 54.20
CA ASP A 254 9.62 -14.51 55.26
C ASP A 254 8.87 -14.82 56.56
N GLY A 255 9.32 -15.87 57.23
CA GLY A 255 8.96 -16.14 58.61
C GLY A 255 9.51 -15.04 59.50
N GLU A 256 8.63 -14.20 60.06
CA GLU A 256 8.98 -13.34 61.19
C GLU A 256 8.14 -13.72 62.40
N HIS A 257 8.84 -14.29 63.37
CA HIS A 257 8.35 -14.76 64.65
C HIS A 257 8.62 -13.65 65.67
N ILE A 258 7.63 -12.80 66.00
CA ILE A 258 7.71 -11.88 67.15
C ILE A 258 6.45 -11.96 68.04
N LYS A 259 6.63 -12.78 69.09
CA LYS A 259 6.21 -12.69 70.50
C LYS A 259 5.16 -11.64 70.94
N ASP A 260 4.13 -12.18 71.59
CA ASP A 260 3.38 -11.75 72.79
C ASP A 260 3.39 -10.27 73.20
N TYR A 261 2.18 -9.71 73.42
CA TYR A 261 1.78 -9.12 74.70
C TYR A 261 0.25 -9.07 74.84
N LYS A 262 -0.21 -9.61 75.98
CA LYS A 262 -1.51 -9.52 76.69
C LYS A 262 -2.70 -8.78 76.07
#